data_AF-A0A2D0N6Y2-F1
#
_entry.id   AF-A0A2D0N6Y2-F1
#
_cell.length_a   1.000
_cell.length_b   1.000
_cell.length_c   1.000
_cell.angle_alpha   90.00
_cell.angle_beta   90.00
_cell.angle_gamma   90.00
#
_symmetry.space_group_name_H-M   'P 1'
#
loop_
_entity.id
_entity.type
_entity.pdbx_description
1 polymer ?
#
loop_
_entity_poly.entity_id
_entity_poly.type
_entity_poly.pdbx_seq_one_letter_code
_entity_poly.pdbx_strand_id
1 'polypeptide(L)'
;MKQIGWWFLQLGAAFFVILLFCGNAAQPGVWNAGGGGFNLLFPEDSSAYRKIQMQREAITIQLYPGFAVVRGTYQMYNTTADSISIRVGYPVEGIYDSDQGMERNEITFDGLYRLKVLQDGRPRPVIAEPVRSPQPQAQTFDNDNWYIWESVFPPRAVTEISVYFMVNTNDAKITAGYASDAHNAFIYILESGRIWQQPIEKADFKIQLMDGLELEDIYGISRSIDFAAVPADALLFGSKKNFSPLPSDNLLINYGERVGSFDFAALVAESETYFAAVDELSSRRIAEQQLIPYEEADPYRVRQISIVQWFWMGLLIGLPALVVVLIILGRYFRRRSRR
;
A
#
# COMPACT_ATOMS: atom_id res chain seq x y z
N MET A 1 37.00 -38.64 -20.70
CA MET A 1 36.59 -37.42 -19.95
C MET A 1 36.30 -36.23 -20.89
N LYS A 2 35.26 -36.29 -21.74
CA LYS A 2 34.82 -35.13 -22.55
C LYS A 2 33.29 -34.97 -22.72
N GLN A 3 32.49 -35.82 -22.06
CA GLN A 3 31.03 -35.91 -22.29
C GLN A 3 30.16 -35.50 -21.09
N ILE A 4 30.75 -35.27 -19.91
CA ILE A 4 30.01 -34.91 -18.68
C ILE A 4 29.77 -33.39 -18.59
N GLY A 5 30.66 -32.57 -19.15
CA GLY A 5 30.56 -31.10 -19.07
C GLY A 5 29.44 -30.46 -19.90
N TRP A 6 28.88 -31.18 -20.89
CA TRP A 6 27.83 -30.62 -21.77
C TRP A 6 26.42 -30.70 -21.14
N TRP A 7 26.15 -31.76 -20.38
CA TRP A 7 24.88 -31.95 -19.66
C TRP A 7 24.69 -30.92 -18.55
N PHE A 8 25.76 -30.56 -17.82
CA PHE A 8 25.69 -29.51 -16.79
C PHE A 8 25.44 -28.12 -17.37
N LEU A 9 25.93 -27.81 -18.58
CA LEU A 9 25.63 -26.53 -19.23
C LEU A 9 24.16 -26.44 -19.70
N GLN A 10 23.58 -27.54 -20.19
CA GLN A 10 22.18 -27.56 -20.63
C GLN A 10 21.20 -27.58 -19.44
N LEU A 11 21.51 -28.28 -18.36
CA LEU A 11 20.71 -28.21 -17.12
C LEU A 11 20.81 -26.83 -16.44
N GLY A 12 21.99 -26.20 -16.44
CA GLY A 12 22.16 -24.83 -15.95
C GLY A 12 21.39 -23.78 -16.76
N ALA A 13 21.35 -23.92 -18.08
CA ALA A 13 20.56 -23.05 -18.96
C ALA A 13 19.04 -23.29 -18.83
N ALA A 14 18.61 -24.54 -18.66
CA ALA A 14 17.19 -24.86 -18.46
C ALA A 14 16.66 -24.33 -17.12
N PHE A 15 17.48 -24.31 -16.06
CA PHE A 15 17.09 -23.77 -14.76
C PHE A 15 17.00 -22.23 -14.73
N PHE A 16 17.63 -21.53 -15.68
CA PHE A 16 17.61 -20.06 -15.77
C PHE A 16 16.46 -19.49 -16.62
N VAL A 17 15.67 -20.35 -17.28
CA VAL A 17 14.56 -19.95 -18.18
C VAL A 17 13.17 -20.25 -17.60
N ILE A 18 13.09 -20.91 -16.43
CA ILE A 18 11.84 -21.26 -15.72
C ILE A 18 11.59 -20.30 -14.52
N LEU A 19 12.16 -19.09 -14.56
CA LEU A 19 11.89 -17.99 -13.61
C LEU A 19 11.18 -16.79 -14.26
N LEU A 20 10.58 -17.01 -15.42
CA LEU A 20 9.67 -16.09 -16.09
C LEU A 20 8.36 -16.86 -16.36
N PHE A 21 7.25 -16.11 -16.47
CA PHE A 21 5.86 -16.61 -16.60
C PHE A 21 5.21 -17.13 -15.30
N CYS A 22 4.69 -16.21 -14.48
CA CYS A 22 3.27 -16.13 -14.07
C CYS A 22 3.03 -14.93 -13.12
N GLY A 23 1.89 -14.25 -13.22
CA GLY A 23 1.38 -13.34 -12.17
C GLY A 23 0.45 -12.20 -12.64
N ASN A 24 -0.12 -11.46 -11.67
CA ASN A 24 -1.29 -10.56 -11.75
C ASN A 24 -1.00 -9.04 -11.53
N ALA A 25 -1.83 -8.11 -12.06
CA ALA A 25 -1.62 -6.64 -12.06
C ALA A 25 -2.83 -5.80 -11.63
N ALA A 26 -2.57 -4.92 -10.68
CA ALA A 26 -3.32 -3.69 -10.45
C ALA A 26 -2.76 -2.49 -11.24
N GLN A 27 -3.58 -1.46 -11.42
CA GLN A 27 -3.05 -0.12 -11.67
C GLN A 27 -2.29 0.42 -10.42
N PRO A 28 -1.36 1.39 -10.54
CA PRO A 28 -0.86 2.18 -9.40
C PRO A 28 -1.99 2.56 -8.46
N GLY A 29 -1.87 2.16 -7.19
CA GLY A 29 -3.03 2.03 -6.30
C GLY A 29 -2.82 0.99 -5.20
N VAL A 30 -3.17 -0.27 -5.45
CA VAL A 30 -3.22 -1.34 -4.43
C VAL A 30 -2.91 -2.72 -5.03
N TRP A 31 -2.00 -3.51 -4.43
CA TRP A 31 -2.11 -4.98 -4.21
C TRP A 31 -0.91 -5.52 -3.41
N ASN A 32 -1.17 -6.31 -2.36
CA ASN A 32 -0.46 -7.58 -2.15
C ASN A 32 -1.36 -8.56 -1.39
N ALA A 33 -1.09 -9.87 -1.52
CA ALA A 33 -1.53 -10.93 -0.62
C ALA A 33 -0.47 -12.04 -0.66
N GLY A 34 0.62 -11.86 0.10
CA GLY A 34 1.62 -12.90 0.34
C GLY A 34 2.50 -13.29 -0.85
N GLY A 35 3.27 -12.34 -1.41
CA GLY A 35 4.36 -12.67 -2.33
C GLY A 35 5.18 -11.47 -2.78
N GLY A 36 6.51 -11.58 -2.73
CA GLY A 36 7.41 -10.54 -3.23
C GLY A 36 7.40 -10.43 -4.76
N GLY A 37 6.48 -9.64 -5.32
CA GLY A 37 6.48 -9.33 -6.75
C GLY A 37 5.12 -8.88 -7.30
N PHE A 38 5.10 -7.71 -7.94
CA PHE A 38 4.00 -7.24 -8.77
C PHE A 38 4.06 -7.83 -10.21
N ASN A 39 2.92 -8.09 -10.90
CA ASN A 39 2.90 -8.82 -12.18
C ASN A 39 1.84 -8.31 -13.23
N LEU A 40 0.93 -9.13 -13.84
CA LEU A 40 0.03 -8.80 -14.99
C LEU A 40 -1.37 -9.54 -15.05
N LEU A 41 -2.49 -8.92 -14.62
CA LEU A 41 -3.79 -9.56 -14.24
C LEU A 41 -4.48 -10.29 -15.39
N PHE A 42 -4.30 -9.74 -16.59
CA PHE A 42 -4.66 -10.36 -17.84
C PHE A 42 -3.36 -10.53 -18.63
N PRO A 43 -2.71 -11.71 -18.55
CA PRO A 43 -1.44 -11.96 -19.24
C PRO A 43 -1.54 -11.79 -20.76
N GLU A 44 -2.74 -11.96 -21.33
CA GLU A 44 -3.05 -11.65 -22.72
C GLU A 44 -2.75 -10.17 -23.06
N ASP A 45 -3.06 -9.27 -22.13
CA ASP A 45 -2.90 -7.81 -22.28
C ASP A 45 -1.44 -7.38 -22.01
N SER A 46 -0.54 -8.29 -21.60
CA SER A 46 0.88 -8.02 -21.30
C SER A 46 1.62 -7.23 -22.38
N SER A 47 1.33 -7.54 -23.65
CA SER A 47 1.94 -6.88 -24.82
C SER A 47 1.44 -5.45 -25.07
N ALA A 48 0.41 -5.01 -24.36
CA ALA A 48 -0.20 -3.69 -24.48
C ALA A 48 0.34 -2.69 -23.43
N TYR A 49 0.61 -3.11 -22.19
CA TYR A 49 1.10 -2.21 -21.13
C TYR A 49 2.39 -1.47 -21.52
N ARG A 50 3.32 -2.14 -22.21
CA ARG A 50 4.59 -1.54 -22.70
C ARG A 50 4.43 -0.58 -23.89
N LYS A 51 3.20 -0.39 -24.39
CA LYS A 51 2.83 0.54 -25.47
C LYS A 51 2.03 1.75 -24.96
N ILE A 52 1.72 1.79 -23.67
CA ILE A 52 1.00 2.90 -23.02
C ILE A 52 1.95 3.51 -21.98
N GLN A 53 2.27 4.79 -22.13
CA GLN A 53 3.15 5.53 -21.24
C GLN A 53 2.32 6.42 -20.31
N MET A 54 2.63 6.40 -19.01
CA MET A 54 2.02 7.31 -18.04
C MET A 54 2.75 8.64 -18.06
N GLN A 55 2.12 9.68 -18.62
CA GLN A 55 2.70 11.02 -18.66
C GLN A 55 2.48 11.75 -17.34
N ARG A 56 1.30 11.57 -16.73
CA ARG A 56 1.00 12.15 -15.43
C ARG A 56 0.28 11.17 -14.53
N GLU A 57 0.72 11.12 -13.29
CA GLU A 57 -0.01 10.59 -12.15
C GLU A 57 -0.35 11.76 -11.21
N ALA A 58 -1.55 11.80 -10.65
CA ALA A 58 -1.97 12.80 -9.67
C ALA A 58 -2.85 12.14 -8.62
N ILE A 59 -2.27 11.87 -7.45
CA ILE A 59 -2.91 11.14 -6.36
C ILE A 59 -3.31 12.11 -5.27
N THR A 60 -4.60 12.16 -4.99
CA THR A 60 -5.19 13.01 -3.96
C THR A 60 -5.86 12.12 -2.93
N ILE A 61 -5.44 12.24 -1.68
CA ILE A 61 -5.92 11.44 -0.55
C ILE A 61 -6.44 12.40 0.51
N GLN A 62 -7.64 12.14 1.02
CA GLN A 62 -8.15 12.73 2.25
C GLN A 62 -8.17 11.64 3.32
N LEU A 63 -7.49 11.89 4.44
CA LEU A 63 -7.40 11.00 5.59
C LEU A 63 -8.33 11.51 6.68
N TYR A 64 -9.20 10.62 7.15
CA TYR A 64 -10.20 10.85 8.18
C TYR A 64 -9.96 9.85 9.32
N PRO A 65 -10.43 10.12 10.56
CA PRO A 65 -10.37 9.14 11.64
C PRO A 65 -11.04 7.81 11.21
N GLY A 66 -10.23 6.76 11.05
CA GLY A 66 -10.67 5.42 10.64
C GLY A 66 -10.87 5.16 9.14
N PHE A 67 -10.77 6.14 8.24
CA PHE A 67 -10.84 5.88 6.79
C PHE A 67 -10.04 6.84 5.91
N ALA A 68 -9.82 6.42 4.67
CA ALA A 68 -9.26 7.26 3.61
C ALA A 68 -10.22 7.35 2.41
N VAL A 69 -10.22 8.51 1.76
CA VAL A 69 -10.91 8.79 0.50
C VAL A 69 -9.86 9.15 -0.54
N VAL A 70 -9.85 8.46 -1.68
CA VAL A 70 -8.78 8.58 -2.66
C VAL A 70 -9.34 8.92 -4.03
N ARG A 71 -8.70 9.87 -4.71
CA ARG A 71 -8.79 10.09 -6.16
C ARG A 71 -7.41 9.96 -6.79
N GLY A 72 -7.22 8.93 -7.60
CA GLY A 72 -6.08 8.81 -8.51
C GLY A 72 -6.47 9.30 -9.90
N THR A 73 -5.67 10.17 -10.52
CA THR A 73 -5.86 10.64 -11.91
C THR A 73 -4.62 10.37 -12.74
N TYR A 74 -4.79 9.75 -13.91
CA TYR A 74 -3.72 9.22 -14.74
C TYR A 74 -3.89 9.69 -16.18
N GLN A 75 -2.84 10.26 -16.76
CA GLN A 75 -2.80 10.68 -18.17
C GLN A 75 -1.93 9.69 -18.94
N MET A 76 -2.60 8.87 -19.75
CA MET A 76 -2.06 7.65 -20.35
C MET A 76 -1.95 7.81 -21.86
N TYR A 77 -0.74 7.84 -22.39
CA TYR A 77 -0.45 8.06 -23.81
C TYR A 77 -0.19 6.74 -24.54
N ASN A 78 -0.98 6.44 -25.57
CA ASN A 78 -0.73 5.30 -26.46
C ASN A 78 0.38 5.66 -27.47
N THR A 79 1.51 4.96 -27.41
CA THR A 79 2.67 5.23 -28.26
C THR A 79 2.60 4.58 -29.65
N THR A 80 1.50 3.89 -29.97
CA THR A 80 1.31 3.18 -31.25
C THR A 80 0.35 3.89 -32.21
N ALA A 81 0.29 3.37 -33.44
CA ALA A 81 -0.65 3.82 -34.48
C ALA A 81 -2.00 3.07 -34.45
N ASP A 82 -2.14 2.07 -33.57
CA ASP A 82 -3.34 1.25 -33.44
C ASP A 82 -4.08 1.60 -32.14
N SER A 83 -5.39 1.35 -32.10
CA SER A 83 -6.16 1.47 -30.85
C SER A 83 -5.82 0.30 -29.94
N ILE A 84 -5.61 0.57 -28.66
CA ILE A 84 -5.36 -0.47 -27.66
C ILE A 84 -6.59 -0.52 -26.74
N SER A 85 -7.13 -1.71 -26.51
CA SER A 85 -8.04 -1.96 -25.38
C SER A 85 -7.35 -2.91 -24.42
N ILE A 86 -7.49 -2.67 -23.12
CA ILE A 86 -7.01 -3.55 -22.05
C ILE A 86 -8.02 -3.57 -20.91
N ARG A 87 -8.07 -4.69 -20.20
CA ARG A 87 -8.75 -4.77 -18.92
C ARG A 87 -7.79 -4.36 -17.81
N VAL A 88 -8.26 -3.53 -16.90
CA VAL A 88 -7.50 -3.03 -15.75
C VAL A 88 -8.33 -3.28 -14.50
N GLY A 89 -7.68 -3.42 -13.34
CA GLY A 89 -8.40 -3.59 -12.08
C GLY A 89 -7.64 -3.12 -10.85
N TYR A 90 -8.36 -3.09 -9.73
CA TYR A 90 -7.80 -3.06 -8.38
C TYR A 90 -8.35 -4.26 -7.60
N PRO A 91 -7.58 -4.81 -6.66
CA PRO A 91 -8.08 -5.83 -5.75
C PRO A 91 -9.13 -5.24 -4.81
N VAL A 92 -10.10 -6.06 -4.41
CA VAL A 92 -11.12 -5.69 -3.43
C VAL A 92 -10.54 -5.72 -2.02
N GLU A 93 -9.64 -6.65 -1.67
CA GLU A 93 -8.95 -6.70 -0.36
C GLU A 93 -7.44 -6.94 -0.54
N GLY A 94 -6.62 -6.67 0.48
CA GLY A 94 -5.18 -6.93 0.41
C GLY A 94 -4.43 -6.85 1.74
N ILE A 95 -3.30 -7.56 1.82
CA ILE A 95 -2.35 -7.52 2.93
C ILE A 95 -0.98 -7.13 2.35
N TYR A 96 -0.49 -5.95 2.71
CA TYR A 96 0.86 -5.52 2.39
C TYR A 96 1.84 -5.96 3.48
N ASP A 97 2.95 -6.58 3.08
CA ASP A 97 4.02 -7.04 3.97
C ASP A 97 5.33 -6.41 3.51
N SER A 98 5.93 -5.57 4.36
CA SER A 98 7.23 -4.95 4.05
C SER A 98 8.38 -5.84 4.53
N ASP A 99 9.01 -6.57 3.61
CA ASP A 99 10.24 -7.34 3.88
C ASP A 99 11.48 -6.42 3.96
N GLN A 100 11.46 -5.48 4.91
CA GLN A 100 12.52 -4.51 5.20
C GLN A 100 13.50 -5.03 6.29
N GLY A 101 13.71 -6.36 6.35
CA GLY A 101 14.72 -6.99 7.23
C GLY A 101 14.13 -7.88 8.33
N MET A 102 14.67 -7.81 9.55
CA MET A 102 14.21 -8.66 10.67
C MET A 102 12.86 -8.23 11.29
N GLU A 103 12.29 -7.12 10.83
CA GLU A 103 11.05 -6.51 11.34
C GLU A 103 9.97 -6.61 10.27
N ARG A 104 9.04 -7.56 10.44
CA ARG A 104 7.94 -7.84 9.50
C ARG A 104 6.73 -6.94 9.79
N ASN A 105 6.61 -5.84 9.05
CA ASN A 105 5.45 -4.94 9.15
C ASN A 105 4.35 -5.37 8.18
N GLU A 106 3.25 -5.89 8.72
CA GLU A 106 2.07 -6.33 7.99
C GLU A 106 0.94 -5.29 8.16
N ILE A 107 0.44 -4.74 7.05
CA ILE A 107 -0.71 -3.82 7.02
C ILE A 107 -1.83 -4.48 6.23
N THR A 108 -2.95 -4.72 6.91
CA THR A 108 -4.14 -5.35 6.35
C THR A 108 -5.17 -4.32 5.93
N PHE A 109 -5.70 -4.47 4.72
CA PHE A 109 -6.82 -3.69 4.17
C PHE A 109 -8.01 -4.62 4.00
N ASP A 110 -9.01 -4.44 4.87
CA ASP A 110 -10.31 -5.13 4.82
C ASP A 110 -11.07 -4.86 3.53
N GLY A 111 -10.83 -3.72 2.86
CA GLY A 111 -11.08 -3.63 1.43
C GLY A 111 -11.10 -2.24 0.81
N LEU A 112 -11.31 -2.23 -0.51
CA LEU A 112 -11.66 -1.09 -1.34
C LEU A 112 -13.17 -1.01 -1.51
N TYR A 113 -13.72 0.17 -1.27
CA TYR A 113 -15.15 0.39 -1.25
C TYR A 113 -15.54 1.51 -2.24
N ARG A 114 -16.71 1.34 -2.87
CA ARG A 114 -17.32 2.32 -3.80
C ARG A 114 -16.40 2.69 -4.98
N LEU A 115 -15.66 1.72 -5.51
CA LEU A 115 -14.75 1.96 -6.63
C LEU A 115 -15.50 2.51 -7.85
N LYS A 116 -15.10 3.71 -8.28
CA LYS A 116 -15.74 4.49 -9.34
C LYS A 116 -14.67 4.93 -10.33
N VAL A 117 -14.87 4.61 -11.61
CA VAL A 117 -13.92 4.91 -12.69
C VAL A 117 -14.55 5.85 -13.70
N LEU A 118 -13.81 6.90 -14.06
CA LEU A 118 -14.10 7.77 -15.19
C LEU A 118 -12.99 7.63 -16.24
N GLN A 119 -13.36 7.53 -17.51
CA GLN A 119 -12.44 7.73 -18.63
C GLN A 119 -12.86 8.98 -19.39
N ASP A 120 -11.95 9.95 -19.54
CA ASP A 120 -12.18 11.24 -20.20
C ASP A 120 -13.44 11.95 -19.64
N GLY A 121 -13.58 11.92 -18.30
CA GLY A 121 -14.72 12.46 -17.54
C GLY A 121 -16.01 11.63 -17.60
N ARG A 122 -16.06 10.51 -18.35
CA ARG A 122 -17.26 9.67 -18.51
C ARG A 122 -17.19 8.42 -17.64
N PRO A 123 -18.25 8.08 -16.88
CA PRO A 123 -18.29 6.83 -16.10
C PRO A 123 -18.02 5.60 -16.94
N ARG A 124 -17.21 4.67 -16.41
CA ARG A 124 -16.97 3.34 -16.96
C ARG A 124 -17.68 2.30 -16.08
N PRO A 125 -18.27 1.24 -16.65
CA PRO A 125 -18.79 0.14 -15.86
C PRO A 125 -17.63 -0.56 -15.16
N VAL A 126 -17.74 -0.68 -13.85
CA VAL A 126 -16.84 -1.47 -13.00
C VAL A 126 -17.56 -2.77 -12.66
N ILE A 127 -16.92 -3.89 -12.93
CA ILE A 127 -17.46 -5.22 -12.67
C ILE A 127 -16.60 -5.86 -11.57
N ALA A 128 -17.24 -6.29 -10.49
CA ALA A 128 -16.63 -7.24 -9.56
C ALA A 128 -16.89 -8.65 -10.12
N GLU A 129 -15.94 -9.20 -10.88
CA GLU A 129 -16.05 -10.56 -11.42
C GLU A 129 -15.28 -11.58 -10.59
N PRO A 130 -15.84 -12.79 -10.38
CA PRO A 130 -15.05 -13.97 -10.09
C PRO A 130 -14.32 -14.44 -11.36
N VAL A 131 -13.04 -14.08 -11.52
CA VAL A 131 -12.26 -14.44 -12.71
C VAL A 131 -11.82 -15.91 -12.64
N ARG A 132 -12.73 -16.80 -13.05
CA ARG A 132 -12.42 -18.21 -13.29
C ARG A 132 -11.50 -18.36 -14.49
N SER A 133 -10.20 -18.54 -14.22
CA SER A 133 -9.21 -18.92 -15.23
C SER A 133 -9.61 -20.23 -15.94
N PRO A 134 -9.67 -20.27 -17.29
CA PRO A 134 -10.12 -21.46 -18.02
C PRO A 134 -9.06 -22.58 -18.14
N GLN A 135 -7.94 -22.52 -17.39
CA GLN A 135 -6.88 -23.52 -17.41
C GLN A 135 -6.82 -24.32 -16.10
N PRO A 136 -7.13 -25.64 -16.09
CA PRO A 136 -7.27 -26.42 -14.86
C PRO A 136 -5.97 -26.76 -14.09
N GLN A 137 -4.80 -26.21 -14.46
CA GLN A 137 -3.49 -26.68 -13.94
C GLN A 137 -2.42 -25.60 -13.70
N ALA A 138 -2.72 -24.32 -13.94
CA ALA A 138 -1.89 -23.26 -13.37
C ALA A 138 -2.29 -23.06 -11.89
N GLN A 139 -1.34 -22.71 -11.02
CA GLN A 139 -1.63 -22.26 -9.66
C GLN A 139 -2.28 -20.88 -9.74
N THR A 140 -3.57 -20.86 -10.05
CA THR A 140 -4.36 -19.65 -10.17
C THR A 140 -4.90 -19.28 -8.80
N PHE A 141 -4.45 -18.13 -8.31
CA PHE A 141 -5.11 -17.43 -7.22
C PHE A 141 -6.61 -17.30 -7.58
N ASP A 142 -7.51 -17.62 -6.65
CA ASP A 142 -8.94 -17.38 -6.85
C ASP A 142 -9.14 -15.86 -7.00
N ASN A 143 -9.34 -15.42 -8.24
CA ASN A 143 -9.48 -14.02 -8.62
C ASN A 143 -10.91 -13.52 -8.38
N ASP A 144 -11.53 -13.94 -7.28
CA ASP A 144 -12.88 -13.55 -6.85
C ASP A 144 -12.89 -12.19 -6.12
N ASN A 145 -11.73 -11.55 -6.05
CA ASN A 145 -11.43 -10.41 -5.20
C ASN A 145 -10.91 -9.19 -5.99
N TRP A 146 -11.49 -8.88 -7.15
CA TRP A 146 -11.06 -7.74 -8.00
C TRP A 146 -12.22 -6.93 -8.57
N TYR A 147 -12.07 -5.61 -8.55
CA TYR A 147 -12.81 -4.67 -9.40
C TYR A 147 -12.10 -4.54 -10.74
N ILE A 148 -12.80 -4.80 -11.84
CA ILE A 148 -12.25 -4.78 -13.20
C ILE A 148 -13.07 -3.82 -14.07
N TRP A 149 -12.41 -3.13 -15.00
CA TRP A 149 -13.06 -2.38 -16.07
C TRP A 149 -12.23 -2.45 -17.35
N GLU A 150 -12.83 -2.09 -18.48
CA GLU A 150 -12.14 -1.98 -19.77
C GLU A 150 -11.80 -0.52 -20.07
N SER A 151 -10.55 -0.26 -20.47
CA SER A 151 -10.07 1.06 -20.93
C SER A 151 -9.58 0.99 -22.36
N VAL A 152 -10.03 1.94 -23.18
CA VAL A 152 -9.69 2.04 -24.61
C VAL A 152 -8.83 3.28 -24.81
N PHE A 153 -7.64 3.08 -25.38
CA PHE A 153 -6.61 4.09 -25.62
C PHE A 153 -6.47 4.33 -27.13
N PRO A 154 -6.96 5.45 -27.68
CA PRO A 154 -6.92 5.72 -29.11
C PRO A 154 -5.47 5.85 -29.64
N PRO A 155 -5.23 5.63 -30.94
CA PRO A 155 -3.91 5.81 -31.56
C PRO A 155 -3.30 7.18 -31.26
N ARG A 156 -2.03 7.22 -30.83
CA ARG A 156 -1.28 8.47 -30.58
C ARG A 156 -2.02 9.52 -29.75
N ALA A 157 -2.88 9.09 -28.83
CA ALA A 157 -3.70 9.96 -28.00
C ALA A 157 -3.38 9.78 -26.51
N VAL A 158 -3.60 10.85 -25.75
CA VAL A 158 -3.66 10.81 -24.27
C VAL A 158 -5.10 10.49 -23.89
N THR A 159 -5.27 9.51 -23.00
CA THR A 159 -6.52 9.16 -22.35
C THR A 159 -6.42 9.51 -20.88
N GLU A 160 -7.40 10.22 -20.33
CA GLU A 160 -7.46 10.49 -18.89
C GLU A 160 -8.29 9.42 -18.18
N ILE A 161 -7.74 8.81 -17.13
CA ILE A 161 -8.44 7.89 -16.25
C ILE A 161 -8.47 8.52 -14.86
N SER A 162 -9.65 8.67 -14.26
CA SER A 162 -9.81 9.01 -12.84
C SER A 162 -10.43 7.83 -12.10
N VAL A 163 -9.82 7.40 -11.00
CA VAL A 163 -10.31 6.31 -10.15
C VAL A 163 -10.53 6.85 -8.74
N TYR A 164 -11.70 6.57 -8.18
CA TYR A 164 -12.12 6.97 -6.84
C TYR A 164 -12.42 5.72 -6.01
N PHE A 165 -12.07 5.74 -4.73
CA PHE A 165 -12.43 4.68 -3.78
C PHE A 165 -12.35 5.19 -2.33
N MET A 166 -12.98 4.47 -1.43
CA MET A 166 -12.83 4.60 0.02
C MET A 166 -12.14 3.36 0.60
N VAL A 167 -11.38 3.53 1.68
CA VAL A 167 -10.66 2.44 2.37
C VAL A 167 -10.91 2.55 3.87
N ASN A 168 -11.27 1.44 4.52
CA ASN A 168 -11.24 1.34 5.98
C ASN A 168 -9.75 1.30 6.42
N THR A 169 -9.32 2.31 7.16
CA THR A 169 -7.95 2.38 7.73
C THR A 169 -7.94 2.06 9.22
N ASN A 170 -9.11 1.97 9.86
CA ASN A 170 -9.31 1.76 11.29
C ASN A 170 -8.88 0.38 11.82
N ASP A 171 -8.88 -0.62 10.94
CA ASP A 171 -8.49 -1.99 11.26
C ASP A 171 -7.05 -2.31 10.81
N ALA A 172 -6.31 -1.29 10.39
CA ALA A 172 -4.88 -1.40 10.17
C ALA A 172 -4.15 -1.78 11.46
N LYS A 173 -3.06 -2.53 11.28
CA LYS A 173 -2.16 -2.96 12.33
C LYS A 173 -0.74 -2.71 11.82
N ILE A 174 0.19 -2.50 12.73
CA ILE A 174 1.62 -2.48 12.42
C ILE A 174 2.32 -3.40 13.40
N THR A 175 3.06 -4.37 12.88
CA THR A 175 3.79 -5.37 13.67
C THR A 175 5.28 -5.20 13.53
N ALA A 176 6.04 -5.25 14.63
CA ALA A 176 7.49 -5.32 14.62
C ALA A 176 7.92 -6.45 15.56
N GLY A 177 8.20 -7.61 14.99
CA GLY A 177 8.46 -8.84 15.76
C GLY A 177 7.23 -9.25 16.58
N TYR A 178 7.36 -9.20 17.91
CA TYR A 178 6.27 -9.49 18.85
C TYR A 178 5.48 -8.26 19.31
N ALA A 179 5.93 -7.05 18.96
CA ALA A 179 5.20 -5.82 19.26
C ALA A 179 4.16 -5.56 18.16
N SER A 180 2.99 -5.05 18.53
CA SER A 180 2.02 -4.54 17.57
C SER A 180 1.37 -3.27 18.07
N ASP A 181 1.27 -2.28 17.19
CA ASP A 181 0.49 -1.07 17.39
C ASP A 181 -0.77 -1.10 16.51
N ALA A 182 -1.81 -0.38 16.93
CA ALA A 182 -3.11 -0.33 16.25
C ALA A 182 -3.55 1.13 16.09
N HIS A 183 -3.12 1.71 14.97
CA HIS A 183 -3.39 3.09 14.53
C HIS A 183 -4.00 3.06 13.14
N ASN A 184 -4.58 4.15 12.68
CA ASN A 184 -5.02 4.18 11.29
C ASN A 184 -3.79 4.20 10.36
N ALA A 185 -3.80 3.39 9.31
CA ALA A 185 -2.73 3.40 8.32
C ALA A 185 -3.29 3.29 6.90
N PHE A 186 -2.60 3.91 5.95
CA PHE A 186 -2.97 3.92 4.55
C PHE A 186 -1.73 3.69 3.67
N ILE A 187 -1.85 2.79 2.69
CA ILE A 187 -0.83 2.58 1.67
C ILE A 187 -1.35 2.95 0.28
N TYR A 188 -0.46 3.46 -0.56
CA TYR A 188 -0.66 3.57 -1.99
C TYR A 188 0.56 2.98 -2.70
N ILE A 189 0.33 1.91 -3.45
CA ILE A 189 1.37 1.08 -4.07
C ILE A 189 1.72 1.65 -5.44
N LEU A 190 2.92 2.21 -5.52
CA LEU A 190 3.49 2.89 -6.68
C LEU A 190 4.25 1.92 -7.59
N GLU A 191 4.83 0.85 -7.04
CA GLU A 191 5.64 -0.09 -7.81
C GLU A 191 4.88 -0.83 -8.93
N SER A 192 3.55 -0.93 -8.84
CA SER A 192 2.71 -1.45 -9.93
C SER A 192 2.74 -0.57 -11.18
N GLY A 193 3.07 0.71 -11.04
CA GLY A 193 3.34 1.63 -12.15
C GLY A 193 4.46 1.16 -13.10
N ARG A 194 5.30 0.20 -12.69
CA ARG A 194 6.40 -0.37 -13.49
C ARG A 194 5.97 -1.17 -14.71
N ILE A 195 4.71 -1.58 -14.85
CA ILE A 195 4.25 -2.37 -16.02
C ILE A 195 4.07 -1.54 -17.27
N TRP A 196 3.68 -0.28 -17.09
CA TRP A 196 3.50 0.69 -18.16
C TRP A 196 4.84 0.99 -18.86
N GLN A 197 4.79 1.60 -20.03
CA GLN A 197 5.99 2.15 -20.65
C GLN A 197 6.62 3.18 -19.70
N GLN A 198 7.91 3.03 -19.44
CA GLN A 198 8.67 3.86 -18.50
C GLN A 198 9.46 4.95 -19.25
N PRO A 199 9.81 6.08 -18.59
CA PRO A 199 9.45 6.45 -17.22
C PRO A 199 8.03 7.02 -17.09
N ILE A 200 7.53 7.11 -15.86
CA ILE A 200 6.43 7.99 -15.51
C ILE A 200 6.97 9.43 -15.53
N GLU A 201 6.45 10.29 -16.41
CA GLU A 201 7.07 11.60 -16.67
C GLU A 201 6.87 12.56 -15.48
N LYS A 202 5.69 12.54 -14.83
CA LYS A 202 5.41 13.31 -13.60
C LYS A 202 4.41 12.58 -12.69
N ALA A 203 4.64 12.62 -11.38
CA ALA A 203 3.63 12.33 -10.36
C ALA A 203 3.46 13.51 -9.38
N ASP A 204 2.23 13.86 -9.05
CA ASP A 204 1.86 14.81 -7.99
C ASP A 204 1.12 14.06 -6.87
N PHE A 205 1.48 14.30 -5.61
CA PHE A 205 0.84 13.68 -4.44
C PHE A 205 0.29 14.77 -3.52
N LYS A 206 -0.96 14.61 -3.08
CA LYS A 206 -1.62 15.44 -2.07
C LYS A 206 -2.22 14.54 -1.02
N ILE A 207 -1.94 14.82 0.25
CA ILE A 207 -2.57 14.16 1.39
C ILE A 207 -3.12 15.27 2.27
N GLN A 208 -4.42 15.27 2.54
CA GLN A 208 -5.06 16.23 3.46
C GLN A 208 -5.62 15.48 4.65
N LEU A 209 -5.39 16.01 5.84
CA LEU A 209 -5.99 15.54 7.08
C LEU A 209 -7.34 16.23 7.30
N MET A 210 -8.34 15.46 7.70
CA MET A 210 -9.74 15.88 7.77
C MET A 210 -10.32 15.62 9.18
N ASP A 211 -11.51 16.17 9.42
CA ASP A 211 -12.32 15.96 10.63
C ASP A 211 -11.56 16.18 11.97
N GLY A 212 -10.68 17.18 11.97
CA GLY A 212 -9.94 17.62 13.16
C GLY A 212 -8.57 16.96 13.36
N LEU A 213 -8.11 16.12 12.42
CA LEU A 213 -6.73 15.63 12.39
C LEU A 213 -5.75 16.76 12.03
N GLU A 214 -4.66 16.88 12.79
CA GLU A 214 -3.58 17.86 12.60
C GLU A 214 -2.28 17.17 12.16
N LEU A 215 -1.28 17.91 11.65
CA LEU A 215 -0.04 17.31 11.10
C LEU A 215 0.73 16.49 12.15
N GLU A 216 0.55 16.84 13.42
CA GLU A 216 1.03 16.21 14.63
C GLU A 216 0.39 14.84 14.90
N ASP A 217 -0.76 14.52 14.29
CA ASP A 217 -1.39 13.19 14.38
C ASP A 217 -0.76 12.17 13.42
N ILE A 218 0.14 12.58 12.52
CA ILE A 218 0.90 11.67 11.65
C ILE A 218 2.05 11.05 12.46
N TYR A 219 2.03 9.73 12.61
CA TYR A 219 3.07 8.98 13.35
C TYR A 219 4.22 8.51 12.46
N GLY A 220 4.06 8.60 11.14
CA GLY A 220 5.12 8.32 10.18
C GLY A 220 4.64 8.39 8.75
N ILE A 221 5.53 8.78 7.84
CA ILE A 221 5.27 8.77 6.39
C ILE A 221 6.50 8.32 5.59
N SER A 222 6.26 7.59 4.51
CA SER A 222 7.29 7.11 3.59
C SER A 222 8.07 8.27 2.96
N ARG A 223 9.40 8.23 3.10
CA ARG A 223 10.28 9.34 2.72
C ARG A 223 10.55 9.49 1.22
N SER A 224 10.15 8.52 0.40
CA SER A 224 10.56 8.46 -1.02
C SER A 224 10.02 9.59 -1.90
N ILE A 225 8.99 10.32 -1.45
CA ILE A 225 8.25 11.34 -2.22
C ILE A 225 8.67 12.78 -1.87
N ASP A 226 9.51 12.96 -0.83
CA ASP A 226 9.97 14.26 -0.32
C ASP A 226 8.81 15.26 -0.09
N PHE A 227 7.94 14.94 0.86
CA PHE A 227 6.77 15.76 1.19
C PHE A 227 7.16 17.09 1.84
N ALA A 228 6.40 18.13 1.49
CA ALA A 228 6.38 19.42 2.17
C ALA A 228 4.96 19.70 2.68
N ALA A 229 4.85 20.37 3.83
CA ALA A 229 3.57 20.66 4.47
C ALA A 229 3.02 22.04 4.08
N VAL A 230 1.69 22.14 4.11
CA VAL A 230 0.90 23.38 4.09
C VAL A 230 0.06 23.37 5.39
N PRO A 231 0.59 23.88 6.52
CA PRO A 231 -0.04 23.69 7.83
C PRO A 231 -1.44 24.30 7.95
N ALA A 232 -1.70 25.42 7.29
CA ALA A 232 -3.00 26.09 7.30
C ALA A 232 -4.15 25.26 6.69
N ASP A 233 -3.82 24.20 5.95
CA ASP A 233 -4.77 23.30 5.30
C ASP A 233 -4.65 21.84 5.80
N ALA A 234 -3.84 21.60 6.84
CA ALA A 234 -3.44 20.27 7.33
C ALA A 234 -3.02 19.31 6.20
N LEU A 235 -2.22 19.82 5.25
CA LEU A 235 -1.96 19.18 3.96
C LEU A 235 -0.47 18.90 3.75
N LEU A 236 -0.16 17.73 3.16
CA LEU A 236 1.14 17.38 2.61
C LEU A 236 1.08 17.38 1.08
N PHE A 237 2.12 17.91 0.44
CA PHE A 237 2.32 17.91 -1.00
C PHE A 237 3.71 17.38 -1.35
N GLY A 238 3.78 16.50 -2.35
CA GLY A 238 5.04 15.94 -2.86
C GLY A 238 4.96 15.68 -4.36
N SER A 239 6.11 15.48 -5.02
CA SER A 239 6.11 15.21 -6.47
C SER A 239 7.33 14.44 -6.95
N LYS A 240 7.14 13.58 -7.95
CA LYS A 240 8.21 12.87 -8.68
C LYS A 240 8.20 13.24 -10.16
N LYS A 241 9.35 13.10 -10.83
CA LYS A 241 9.51 13.36 -12.27
C LYS A 241 10.44 12.32 -12.89
N ASN A 242 10.13 11.90 -14.11
CA ASN A 242 10.92 10.96 -14.92
C ASN A 242 11.41 9.73 -14.13
N PHE A 243 10.51 9.13 -13.34
CA PHE A 243 10.85 8.05 -12.41
C PHE A 243 10.34 6.70 -12.91
N SER A 244 10.94 5.63 -12.39
CA SER A 244 10.46 4.27 -12.58
C SER A 244 10.24 3.69 -11.18
N PRO A 245 8.99 3.52 -10.74
CA PRO A 245 8.69 3.13 -9.37
C PRO A 245 9.44 1.88 -8.89
N LEU A 246 9.74 1.81 -7.60
CA LEU A 246 10.31 0.66 -6.90
C LEU A 246 9.45 0.34 -5.66
N PRO A 247 9.57 -0.84 -5.02
CA PRO A 247 8.88 -1.12 -3.76
C PRO A 247 9.18 -0.08 -2.67
N SER A 248 10.40 0.45 -2.65
CA SER A 248 10.81 1.57 -1.77
C SER A 248 10.14 2.91 -2.08
N ASP A 249 9.49 3.04 -3.25
CA ASP A 249 8.73 4.23 -3.62
C ASP A 249 7.29 4.21 -3.12
N ASN A 250 6.77 3.06 -2.66
CA ASN A 250 5.40 2.94 -2.17
C ASN A 250 5.11 3.96 -1.06
N LEU A 251 3.96 4.63 -1.16
CA LEU A 251 3.52 5.61 -0.18
C LEU A 251 2.88 4.86 0.99
N LEU A 252 3.41 5.05 2.19
CA LEU A 252 2.83 4.58 3.44
C LEU A 252 2.70 5.76 4.41
N ILE A 253 1.55 5.89 5.06
CA ILE A 253 1.31 6.85 6.14
C ILE A 253 0.54 6.20 7.29
N ASN A 254 0.97 6.45 8.52
CA ASN A 254 0.28 6.08 9.75
C ASN A 254 -0.15 7.35 10.47
N TYR A 255 -1.39 7.40 10.95
CA TYR A 255 -1.96 8.62 11.50
C TYR A 255 -3.13 8.33 12.44
N GLY A 256 -3.23 9.08 13.53
CA GLY A 256 -4.35 9.05 14.47
C GLY A 256 -4.55 7.71 15.20
N GLU A 257 -5.20 7.79 16.36
CA GLU A 257 -5.57 6.62 17.14
C GLU A 257 -6.76 5.88 16.49
N ARG A 258 -6.91 4.58 16.80
CA ARG A 258 -8.03 3.75 16.32
C ARG A 258 -9.37 4.18 16.92
N VAL A 259 -10.39 4.34 16.07
CA VAL A 259 -11.76 4.67 16.44
C VAL A 259 -12.50 3.42 16.93
N GLY A 260 -12.88 3.40 18.21
CA GLY A 260 -13.43 2.20 18.87
C GLY A 260 -14.90 1.86 18.53
N SER A 261 -15.66 2.78 17.95
CA SER A 261 -17.07 2.57 17.53
C SER A 261 -17.28 3.08 16.11
N PHE A 262 -16.48 2.54 15.19
CA PHE A 262 -16.41 2.96 13.80
C PHE A 262 -17.46 2.24 12.95
N ASP A 263 -18.44 2.99 12.42
CA ASP A 263 -19.41 2.48 11.45
C ASP A 263 -18.99 2.88 10.03
N PHE A 264 -18.12 2.08 9.43
CA PHE A 264 -17.66 2.32 8.07
C PHE A 264 -18.77 2.15 7.02
N ALA A 265 -19.78 1.32 7.30
CA ALA A 265 -20.88 1.08 6.37
C ALA A 265 -21.77 2.31 6.19
N ALA A 266 -21.98 3.08 7.26
CA ALA A 266 -22.64 4.38 7.20
C ALA A 266 -21.85 5.39 6.34
N LEU A 267 -20.54 5.52 6.57
CA LEU A 267 -19.67 6.43 5.81
C LEU A 267 -19.62 6.08 4.31
N VAL A 268 -19.60 4.77 4.00
CA VAL A 268 -19.67 4.23 2.64
C VAL A 268 -21.02 4.47 1.95
N ALA A 269 -22.08 4.83 2.68
CA ALA A 269 -23.34 5.30 2.09
C ALA A 269 -23.26 6.77 1.62
N GLU A 270 -22.35 7.57 2.19
CA GLU A 270 -22.15 8.99 1.86
C GLU A 270 -21.01 9.23 0.85
N SER A 271 -20.55 8.18 0.16
CA SER A 271 -19.34 8.20 -0.68
C SER A 271 -19.30 9.30 -1.75
N GLU A 272 -20.44 9.70 -2.31
CA GLU A 272 -20.48 10.78 -3.30
C GLU A 272 -20.20 12.17 -2.69
N THR A 273 -20.52 12.39 -1.41
CA THR A 273 -20.13 13.62 -0.67
C THR A 273 -18.62 13.66 -0.50
N TYR A 274 -18.02 12.54 -0.08
CA TYR A 274 -16.57 12.40 0.05
C TYR A 274 -15.83 12.52 -1.29
N PHE A 275 -16.40 11.96 -2.37
CA PHE A 275 -15.83 12.09 -3.72
C PHE A 275 -15.86 13.55 -4.23
N ALA A 276 -16.89 14.32 -3.90
CA ALA A 276 -16.93 15.75 -4.20
C ALA A 276 -15.87 16.56 -3.41
N ALA A 277 -15.61 16.21 -2.14
CA ALA A 277 -14.59 16.86 -1.31
C ALA A 277 -13.16 16.60 -1.82
N VAL A 278 -12.83 15.35 -2.19
CA VAL A 278 -11.51 15.02 -2.76
C VAL A 278 -11.35 15.61 -4.18
N ASP A 279 -12.45 15.80 -4.92
CA ASP A 279 -12.44 16.51 -6.21
C ASP A 279 -12.00 17.96 -6.05
N GLU A 280 -12.57 18.70 -5.09
CA GLU A 280 -12.17 20.08 -4.78
C GLU A 280 -10.66 20.17 -4.51
N LEU A 281 -10.17 19.34 -3.58
CA LEU A 281 -8.75 19.27 -3.23
C LEU A 281 -7.88 18.90 -4.44
N SER A 282 -8.30 17.95 -5.28
CA SER A 282 -7.52 17.50 -6.43
C SER A 282 -7.32 18.62 -7.46
N SER A 283 -8.33 19.48 -7.63
CA SER A 283 -8.30 20.63 -8.54
C SER A 283 -7.44 21.80 -8.01
N ARG A 284 -7.31 21.94 -6.69
CA ARG A 284 -6.61 23.04 -6.03
C ARG A 284 -5.13 23.11 -6.43
N ARG A 285 -4.63 24.29 -6.82
CA ARG A 285 -3.20 24.52 -7.02
C ARG A 285 -2.53 24.84 -5.68
N ILE A 286 -1.49 24.11 -5.32
CA ILE A 286 -0.62 24.44 -4.19
C ILE A 286 0.41 25.46 -4.66
N ALA A 287 0.60 26.54 -3.90
CA ALA A 287 1.60 27.55 -4.20
C ALA A 287 2.91 27.24 -3.48
N GLU A 288 4.05 27.36 -4.16
CA GLU A 288 5.37 27.03 -3.59
C GLU A 288 5.69 27.84 -2.31
N GLN A 289 5.13 29.04 -2.18
CA GLN A 289 5.29 29.92 -1.01
C GLN A 289 4.54 29.42 0.24
N GLN A 290 3.64 28.44 0.09
CA GLN A 290 2.88 27.83 1.19
C GLN A 290 3.57 26.58 1.75
N LEU A 291 4.60 26.07 1.06
CA LEU A 291 5.29 24.84 1.40
C LEU A 291 6.37 25.10 2.47
N ILE A 292 6.30 24.36 3.58
CA ILE A 292 7.40 24.22 4.53
C ILE A 292 7.98 22.80 4.47
N PRO A 293 9.28 22.59 4.76
CA PRO A 293 9.84 21.25 4.87
C PRO A 293 9.06 20.42 5.90
N TYR A 294 8.80 19.16 5.57
CA TYR A 294 8.13 18.21 6.45
C TYR A 294 8.92 16.90 6.51
N GLU A 295 9.37 16.54 7.70
CA GLU A 295 10.00 15.26 7.99
C GLU A 295 9.34 14.65 9.21
N GLU A 296 8.87 13.41 9.08
CA GLU A 296 8.29 12.67 10.19
C GLU A 296 9.09 11.37 10.45
N ALA A 297 8.75 10.67 11.52
CA ALA A 297 9.27 9.35 11.80
C ALA A 297 9.03 8.36 10.64
N ASP A 298 9.81 7.29 10.66
CA ASP A 298 9.68 6.18 9.73
C ASP A 298 8.38 5.41 10.01
N PRO A 299 7.43 5.27 9.05
CA PRO A 299 6.15 4.60 9.26
C PRO A 299 6.30 3.10 9.55
N TYR A 300 7.49 2.53 9.37
CA TYR A 300 7.75 1.13 9.74
C TYR A 300 8.11 0.97 11.24
N ARG A 301 8.12 2.04 12.04
CA ARG A 301 8.42 1.98 13.48
C ARG A 301 7.19 1.80 14.35
N VAL A 302 7.10 0.65 15.01
CA VAL A 302 6.22 0.43 16.17
C VAL A 302 6.77 1.17 17.41
N ARG A 303 5.89 1.76 18.24
CA ARG A 303 6.28 2.34 19.55
C ARG A 303 6.89 1.24 20.43
N GLN A 304 8.21 1.21 20.56
CA GLN A 304 8.89 0.27 21.44
C GLN A 304 8.52 0.54 22.91
N ILE A 305 8.26 -0.53 23.67
CA ILE A 305 8.08 -0.47 25.12
C ILE A 305 9.31 0.25 25.72
N SER A 306 9.07 1.39 26.35
CA SER A 306 10.15 2.24 26.88
C SER A 306 10.97 1.50 27.94
N ILE A 307 12.23 1.89 28.11
CA ILE A 307 13.10 1.35 29.17
C ILE A 307 12.47 1.52 30.57
N VAL A 308 11.64 2.55 30.75
CA VAL A 308 10.87 2.82 31.97
C VAL A 308 9.74 1.80 32.15
N GLN A 309 8.99 1.46 31.11
CA GLN A 309 7.96 0.41 31.16
C GLN A 309 8.58 -0.98 31.37
N TRP A 310 9.72 -1.28 30.73
CA TRP A 310 10.50 -2.50 31.00
C TRP A 310 10.95 -2.57 32.46
N PHE A 311 11.42 -1.46 33.03
CA PHE A 311 11.79 -1.37 34.45
C PHE A 311 10.60 -1.64 35.37
N TRP A 312 9.43 -1.07 35.07
CA TRP A 312 8.20 -1.32 35.83
C TRP A 312 7.70 -2.77 35.72
N MET A 313 7.74 -3.39 34.53
CA MET A 313 7.45 -4.82 34.36
C MET A 313 8.44 -5.70 35.13
N GLY A 314 9.74 -5.37 35.08
CA GLY A 314 10.79 -6.05 35.84
C GLY A 314 10.57 -5.95 37.35
N LEU A 315 10.08 -4.82 37.85
CA LEU A 315 9.64 -4.65 39.23
C LEU A 315 8.41 -5.51 39.58
N LEU A 316 7.37 -5.46 38.74
CA LEU A 316 6.10 -6.18 38.95
C LEU A 316 6.25 -7.70 38.94
N ILE A 317 7.13 -8.25 38.09
CA ILE A 317 7.32 -9.70 37.94
C ILE A 317 8.52 -10.18 38.77
N GLY A 318 9.63 -9.44 38.75
CA GLY A 318 10.89 -9.85 39.36
C GLY A 318 10.87 -9.78 40.89
N LEU A 319 10.19 -8.80 41.48
CA LEU A 319 10.17 -8.63 42.94
C LEU A 319 9.35 -9.74 43.65
N PRO A 320 8.16 -10.15 43.17
CA PRO A 320 7.48 -11.35 43.66
C PRO A 320 8.30 -12.64 43.45
N ALA A 321 8.94 -12.81 42.28
CA ALA A 321 9.78 -13.98 42.01
C ALA A 321 10.97 -14.06 42.98
N LEU A 322 11.62 -12.92 43.27
CA LEU A 322 12.70 -12.82 44.26
C LEU A 322 12.21 -13.22 45.66
N VAL A 323 11.03 -12.75 46.09
CA VAL A 323 10.42 -13.12 47.39
C VAL A 323 10.16 -14.62 47.46
N VAL A 324 9.63 -15.24 46.39
CA VAL A 324 9.42 -16.71 46.33
C VAL A 324 10.75 -17.46 46.45
N VAL A 325 11.79 -17.04 45.71
CA VAL A 325 13.13 -17.65 45.79
C VAL A 325 13.73 -17.50 47.20
N LEU A 326 13.61 -16.34 47.84
CA LEU A 326 14.07 -16.11 49.21
C LEU A 326 13.32 -16.96 50.24
N ILE A 327 12.02 -17.19 50.07
CA ILE A 327 11.23 -18.11 50.91
C ILE A 327 11.68 -19.56 50.72
N ILE A 328 11.96 -19.98 49.48
CA ILE A 328 12.47 -21.33 49.18
C ILE A 328 13.86 -21.54 49.79
N LEU A 329 14.79 -20.60 49.59
CA LEU A 329 16.14 -20.63 50.15
C LEU A 329 16.09 -20.60 51.69
N GLY A 330 15.29 -19.73 52.29
CA GLY A 330 15.09 -19.66 53.73
C GLY A 330 14.57 -20.99 54.30
N ARG A 331 13.62 -21.65 53.63
CA ARG A 331 13.14 -22.99 54.00
C ARG A 331 14.22 -24.07 53.83
N TYR A 332 15.04 -23.99 52.78
CA TYR A 332 16.16 -24.91 52.54
C TYR A 332 17.23 -24.80 53.65
N PHE A 333 17.73 -23.61 53.93
CA PHE A 333 18.74 -23.38 54.98
C PHE A 333 18.21 -23.74 56.37
N ARG A 334 16.94 -23.42 56.68
CA ARG A 334 16.31 -23.78 57.98
C ARG A 334 16.07 -25.28 58.15
N ARG A 335 15.94 -26.05 57.05
CA ARG A 335 15.96 -27.52 57.08
C ARG A 335 17.38 -28.08 57.25
N ARG A 336 18.38 -27.47 56.60
CA ARG A 336 19.80 -27.88 56.71
C ARG A 336 20.40 -27.61 58.09
N SER A 337 19.99 -26.53 58.76
CA SER A 337 20.38 -26.18 60.14
C SER A 337 19.70 -27.04 61.23
N ARG A 338 18.75 -27.91 60.87
CA ARG A 338 18.02 -28.82 61.79
C ARG A 338 18.40 -30.30 61.57
N ARG A 339 19.49 -30.56 60.84
CA ARG A 339 20.15 -31.84 60.68
C ARG A 339 21.58 -31.71 61.18
#